data_AF-A0AAU5XFT3-F1
#
_entry.id   AF-A0AAU5XFT3-F1
#
_cell.length_a   1.000
_cell.length_b   1.000
_cell.length_c   1.000
_cell.angle_alpha   90.00
_cell.angle_beta   90.00
_cell.angle_gamma   90.00
#
_symmetry.space_group_name_H-M   'P 1'
#
loop_
_entity.id
_entity.type
_entity.pdbx_description
1 polymer ?
#
loop_
_entity_poly.entity_id
_entity_poly.type
_entity_poly.pdbx_seq_one_letter_code
_entity_poly.pdbx_strand_id
1 'polypeptide(L)'
;MSEYELRRRMGDRRFWTDYFGATFEGAERYPELADISLSFPVDDEYGLVLEMREIEFRALMLRCPEAAEPACIAYLDEAHPMPLGLRWTELDLIGRCAAWDTPGLPHPGVAVALLAPFIPIVEGDDAGMAIALLQAALRHIAEAADPYGEFGTASAAGLPDRYVQTFMELCDLRDADLYWRHDPDAGWYLDQKSHGDRTLYSYRKLSNLDFPFAELKACEARARRRLADAPDPAWRTPDVVKLLGDITATGDLSATGSLLTALRKAGCDNATVLAALAEPVIPVQAC
;
A
#
# COMPACT_ATOMS: atom_id res chain seq x y z
N MET A 1 4.90 2.64 -17.13
CA MET A 1 4.63 4.10 -17.14
C MET A 1 5.83 4.83 -16.52
N SER A 2 6.18 6.03 -17.00
CA SER A 2 7.28 6.82 -16.39
C SER A 2 6.85 7.40 -15.03
N GLU A 3 7.81 7.67 -14.14
CA GLU A 3 7.54 8.31 -12.85
C GLU A 3 6.83 9.67 -12.99
N TYR A 4 7.21 10.44 -14.00
CA TYR A 4 6.58 11.73 -14.32
C TYR A 4 5.09 11.58 -14.66
N GLU A 5 4.75 10.58 -15.49
CA GLU A 5 3.36 10.35 -15.88
C GLU A 5 2.55 9.83 -14.68
N LEU A 6 3.12 8.94 -13.85
CA LEU A 6 2.48 8.53 -12.60
C LEU A 6 2.17 9.74 -11.71
N ARG A 7 3.14 10.63 -11.48
CA ARG A 7 2.92 11.84 -10.67
C ARG A 7 1.84 12.76 -11.27
N ARG A 8 1.83 12.93 -12.61
CA ARG A 8 0.79 13.70 -13.30
C ARG A 8 -0.60 13.12 -13.04
N ARG A 9 -0.73 11.79 -13.11
CA ARG A 9 -1.99 11.07 -12.83
C ARG A 9 -2.41 11.16 -11.38
N MET A 10 -1.45 11.10 -10.46
CA MET A 10 -1.71 11.24 -9.02
C MET A 10 -2.33 12.60 -8.66
N GLY A 11 -1.96 13.67 -9.38
CA GLY A 11 -2.58 14.99 -9.21
C GLY A 11 -3.94 15.14 -9.90
N ASP A 12 -4.37 14.17 -10.71
CA ASP A 12 -5.67 14.23 -11.39
C ASP A 12 -6.77 13.62 -10.50
N ARG A 13 -7.65 14.47 -9.99
CA ARG A 13 -8.81 14.03 -9.21
C ARG A 13 -9.68 13.01 -9.95
N ARG A 14 -9.79 13.13 -11.29
CA ARG A 14 -10.62 12.24 -12.11
C ARG A 14 -10.05 10.83 -12.15
N PHE A 15 -8.72 10.70 -12.21
CA PHE A 15 -8.03 9.41 -12.11
C PHE A 15 -8.48 8.65 -10.86
N TRP A 16 -8.47 9.31 -9.69
CA TRP A 16 -8.86 8.68 -8.44
C TRP A 16 -10.35 8.37 -8.35
N THR A 17 -11.21 9.26 -8.87
CA THR A 17 -12.65 8.98 -8.89
C THR A 17 -13.01 7.79 -9.77
N ASP A 18 -12.32 7.62 -10.90
CA ASP A 18 -12.53 6.48 -11.79
C ASP A 18 -11.91 5.21 -11.22
N TYR A 19 -10.68 5.29 -10.70
CA TYR A 19 -9.97 4.16 -10.10
C TYR A 19 -10.74 3.51 -8.94
N PHE A 20 -11.41 4.33 -8.13
CA PHE A 20 -12.25 3.87 -7.02
C PHE A 20 -13.73 3.66 -7.39
N GLY A 21 -14.11 3.81 -8.67
CA GLY A 21 -15.48 3.57 -9.13
C GLY A 21 -16.52 4.55 -8.57
N ALA A 22 -16.12 5.77 -8.24
CA ALA A 22 -17.01 6.82 -7.73
C ALA A 22 -17.55 7.76 -8.82
N THR A 23 -17.10 7.62 -10.07
CA THR A 23 -17.77 8.26 -11.20
C THR A 23 -19.12 7.60 -11.45
N PHE A 24 -20.17 8.40 -11.25
CA PHE A 24 -21.56 8.02 -11.38
C PHE A 24 -21.85 7.37 -12.75
N GLU A 25 -22.78 6.41 -12.76
CA GLU A 25 -23.37 5.83 -13.97
C GLU A 25 -23.69 6.93 -14.99
N GLY A 26 -23.10 6.84 -16.19
CA GLY A 26 -23.34 7.76 -17.30
C GLY A 26 -22.30 8.86 -17.53
N ALA A 27 -21.24 8.97 -16.71
CA ALA A 27 -20.07 9.77 -17.07
C ALA A 27 -19.24 9.07 -18.16
N GLU A 28 -18.68 9.83 -19.10
CA GLU A 28 -17.73 9.28 -20.08
C GLU A 28 -16.56 8.60 -19.35
N ARG A 29 -16.45 7.29 -19.53
CA ARG A 29 -15.36 6.44 -19.00
C ARG A 29 -14.01 7.00 -19.45
N TYR A 30 -13.04 7.11 -18.55
CA TYR A 30 -11.75 7.74 -18.83
C TYR A 30 -10.82 6.76 -19.57
N PRO A 31 -10.61 6.92 -20.89
CA PRO A 31 -9.90 5.94 -21.71
C PRO A 31 -8.42 5.81 -21.36
N GLU A 32 -7.87 6.74 -20.58
CA GLU A 32 -6.45 6.82 -20.29
C GLU A 32 -6.00 5.89 -19.14
N LEU A 33 -6.89 5.08 -18.55
CA LEU A 33 -6.51 4.00 -17.61
C LEU A 33 -6.10 2.70 -18.32
N ALA A 34 -6.30 2.60 -19.64
CA ALA A 34 -5.91 1.44 -20.42
C ALA A 34 -4.38 1.38 -20.63
N ASP A 35 -3.86 0.16 -20.68
CA ASP A 35 -2.44 -0.16 -20.92
C ASP A 35 -1.44 0.52 -19.96
N ILE A 36 -1.85 0.79 -18.72
CA ILE A 36 -0.95 1.29 -17.68
C ILE A 36 -0.27 0.12 -16.97
N SER A 37 1.05 0.22 -16.83
CA SER A 37 1.84 -0.65 -15.94
C SER A 37 2.65 0.19 -14.95
N LEU A 38 2.47 -0.12 -13.67
CA LEU A 38 3.09 0.55 -12.53
C LEU A 38 3.96 -0.40 -11.74
N SER A 39 5.23 -0.06 -11.55
CA SER A 39 6.18 -0.91 -10.83
C SER A 39 6.49 -0.35 -9.44
N PHE A 40 6.49 -1.25 -8.45
CA PHE A 40 6.87 -1.01 -7.07
C PHE A 40 8.06 -1.93 -6.75
N PRO A 41 9.31 -1.48 -7.03
CA PRO A 41 10.47 -2.32 -6.91
C PRO A 41 10.82 -2.61 -5.44
N VAL A 42 11.23 -3.85 -5.17
CA VAL A 42 11.99 -4.18 -3.96
C VAL A 42 13.48 -4.00 -4.26
N ASP A 43 13.92 -4.53 -5.39
CA ASP A 43 15.23 -4.31 -5.99
C ASP A 43 15.13 -4.47 -7.51
N ASP A 44 16.25 -4.66 -8.18
CA ASP A 44 16.33 -4.82 -9.63
C ASP A 44 15.62 -6.09 -10.13
N GLU A 45 15.51 -7.12 -9.28
CA GLU A 45 14.99 -8.45 -9.65
C GLU A 45 13.54 -8.62 -9.19
N TYR A 46 13.23 -8.19 -7.97
CA TYR A 46 11.93 -8.39 -7.33
C TYR A 46 11.13 -7.10 -7.23
N GLY A 47 9.80 -7.23 -7.31
CA GLY A 47 8.88 -6.13 -7.09
C GLY A 47 7.45 -6.49 -7.44
N LEU A 48 6.52 -5.60 -7.12
CA LEU A 48 5.14 -5.70 -7.56
C LEU A 48 4.93 -4.88 -8.82
N VAL A 49 4.04 -5.36 -9.69
CA VAL A 49 3.59 -4.62 -10.86
C VAL A 49 2.07 -4.58 -10.87
N LEU A 50 1.49 -3.39 -10.90
CA LEU A 50 0.06 -3.19 -11.15
C LEU A 50 -0.14 -2.96 -12.64
N GLU A 51 -0.80 -3.90 -13.31
CA GLU A 51 -1.26 -3.77 -14.69
C GLU A 51 -2.71 -3.33 -14.70
N MET A 52 -3.03 -2.30 -15.48
CA MET A 52 -4.38 -1.83 -15.77
C MET A 52 -4.52 -1.89 -17.28
N ARG A 53 -5.17 -2.94 -17.77
CA ARG A 53 -5.30 -3.20 -19.22
C ARG A 53 -6.51 -2.45 -19.78
N GLU A 54 -7.59 -2.46 -19.01
CA GLU A 54 -8.82 -1.74 -19.24
C GLU A 54 -9.24 -1.08 -17.92
N ILE A 55 -10.19 -0.14 -17.95
CA ILE A 55 -10.70 0.53 -16.74
C ILE A 55 -11.19 -0.51 -15.71
N GLU A 56 -11.77 -1.60 -16.21
CA GLU A 56 -12.42 -2.64 -15.42
C GLU A 56 -11.46 -3.76 -15.03
N PHE A 57 -10.34 -3.93 -15.75
CA PHE A 57 -9.38 -5.01 -15.51
C PHE A 57 -8.07 -4.50 -14.91
N ARG A 58 -7.82 -4.90 -13.67
CA ARG A 58 -6.58 -4.61 -12.94
C ARG A 58 -5.96 -5.90 -12.45
N ALA A 59 -4.69 -6.15 -12.75
CA ALA A 59 -3.95 -7.30 -12.27
C ALA A 59 -2.76 -6.87 -11.43
N LEU A 60 -2.61 -7.52 -10.28
CA LEU A 60 -1.43 -7.42 -9.45
C LEU A 60 -0.51 -8.58 -9.81
N MET A 61 0.69 -8.22 -10.23
CA MET A 61 1.71 -9.14 -10.68
C MET A 61 2.93 -9.10 -9.76
N LEU A 62 3.62 -10.23 -9.65
CA LEU A 62 4.91 -10.37 -8.99
C LEU A 62 6.01 -10.49 -10.04
N ARG A 63 6.94 -9.53 -10.03
CA ARG A 63 8.18 -9.64 -10.80
C ARG A 63 9.19 -10.46 -10.01
N CYS A 64 9.78 -11.45 -10.66
CA CYS A 64 10.87 -12.28 -10.14
C CYS A 64 11.87 -12.62 -11.26
N PRO A 65 13.14 -12.92 -10.92
CA PRO A 65 14.17 -13.21 -11.91
C PRO A 65 13.98 -14.54 -12.64
N GLU A 66 13.25 -15.50 -12.04
CA GLU A 66 13.04 -16.83 -12.62
C GLU A 66 12.02 -16.86 -13.76
N ALA A 67 11.17 -15.84 -13.89
CA ALA A 67 10.10 -15.78 -14.87
C ALA A 67 10.37 -14.72 -15.95
N ALA A 68 10.12 -15.08 -17.22
CA ALA A 68 10.23 -14.15 -18.34
C ALA A 68 9.16 -13.04 -18.31
N GLU A 69 8.02 -13.33 -17.69
CA GLU A 69 6.91 -12.40 -17.47
C GLU A 69 6.52 -12.40 -15.98
N PRO A 70 6.07 -11.27 -15.42
CA PRO A 70 5.55 -11.23 -14.05
C PRO A 70 4.40 -12.23 -13.84
N ALA A 71 4.38 -12.89 -12.68
CA ALA A 71 3.34 -13.84 -12.32
C ALA A 71 2.11 -13.13 -11.74
N CYS A 72 0.90 -13.41 -12.23
CA CYS A 72 -0.33 -12.83 -11.68
C CYS A 72 -0.63 -13.42 -10.30
N ILE A 73 -0.75 -12.58 -9.28
CA ILE A 73 -1.05 -12.99 -7.90
C ILE A 73 -2.45 -12.59 -7.44
N ALA A 74 -3.05 -11.58 -8.09
CA ALA A 74 -4.44 -11.19 -7.89
C ALA A 74 -4.95 -10.38 -9.09
N TYR A 75 -6.26 -10.33 -9.29
CA TYR A 75 -6.87 -9.42 -10.26
C TYR A 75 -8.26 -8.98 -9.83
N LEU A 76 -8.70 -7.86 -10.38
CA LEU A 76 -10.02 -7.27 -10.25
C LEU A 76 -10.60 -7.15 -11.65
N ASP A 77 -11.78 -7.73 -11.85
CA ASP A 77 -12.64 -7.56 -13.03
C ASP A 77 -14.11 -7.42 -12.58
N GLU A 78 -15.02 -7.19 -13.51
CA GLU A 78 -16.46 -7.09 -13.21
C GLU A 78 -17.17 -8.44 -13.04
N ALA A 79 -16.50 -9.56 -13.36
CA ALA A 79 -17.16 -10.86 -13.50
C ALA A 79 -16.76 -11.86 -12.40
N HIS A 80 -15.47 -12.08 -12.21
CA HIS A 80 -14.91 -13.09 -11.31
C HIS A 80 -13.62 -12.56 -10.65
N PRO A 81 -13.69 -11.49 -9.84
CA PRO A 81 -12.49 -10.90 -9.25
C PRO A 81 -11.80 -11.90 -8.33
N MET A 82 -10.46 -11.91 -8.34
CA MET A 82 -9.61 -12.67 -7.41
C MET A 82 -8.72 -11.69 -6.64
N PRO A 83 -9.29 -10.84 -5.76
CA PRO A 83 -8.56 -9.70 -5.22
C PRO A 83 -7.52 -10.10 -4.19
N LEU A 84 -7.69 -11.21 -3.49
CA LEU A 84 -7.03 -11.44 -2.20
C LEU A 84 -5.62 -12.02 -2.35
N GLY A 85 -4.67 -11.20 -2.81
CA GLY A 85 -3.32 -11.63 -3.19
C GLY A 85 -2.22 -11.38 -2.15
N LEU A 86 -2.35 -10.35 -1.33
CA LEU A 86 -1.30 -9.92 -0.38
C LEU A 86 -1.85 -9.73 1.04
N ARG A 87 -0.93 -9.62 2.00
CA ARG A 87 -1.16 -9.15 3.36
C ARG A 87 -0.79 -7.68 3.51
N TRP A 88 -1.40 -6.98 4.46
CA TRP A 88 -1.06 -5.59 4.76
C TRP A 88 0.40 -5.39 5.18
N THR A 89 0.98 -6.34 5.89
CA THR A 89 2.40 -6.30 6.29
C THR A 89 3.36 -6.48 5.11
N GLU A 90 2.94 -7.18 4.06
CA GLU A 90 3.72 -7.33 2.82
C GLU A 90 3.67 -6.06 1.99
N LEU A 91 2.48 -5.44 1.87
CA LEU A 91 2.32 -4.14 1.23
C LEU A 91 3.15 -3.06 1.94
N ASP A 92 3.11 -3.01 3.27
CA ASP A 92 3.93 -2.07 4.04
C ASP A 92 5.42 -2.26 3.72
N LEU A 93 5.90 -3.51 3.82
CA LEU A 93 7.29 -3.85 3.58
C LEU A 93 7.77 -3.49 2.15
N ILE A 94 6.99 -3.85 1.14
CA ILE A 94 7.32 -3.59 -0.27
C ILE A 94 7.20 -2.10 -0.59
N GLY A 95 6.16 -1.43 -0.06
CA GLY A 95 5.95 0.00 -0.22
C GLY A 95 7.11 0.83 0.32
N ARG A 96 7.65 0.45 1.49
CA ARG A 96 8.87 1.06 2.05
C ARG A 96 10.08 0.90 1.15
N CYS A 97 10.28 -0.27 0.54
CA CYS A 97 11.38 -0.49 -0.41
C CYS A 97 11.21 0.38 -1.67
N ALA A 98 10.00 0.44 -2.22
CA ALA A 98 9.72 1.22 -3.42
C ALA A 98 9.92 2.73 -3.17
N ALA A 99 9.53 3.21 -1.99
CA ALA A 99 9.71 4.60 -1.58
C ALA A 99 11.19 4.96 -1.32
N TRP A 100 12.01 3.97 -0.91
CA TRP A 100 13.42 4.20 -0.58
C TRP A 100 14.22 4.78 -1.75
N ASP A 101 14.00 4.27 -2.96
CA ASP A 101 14.70 4.72 -4.17
C ASP A 101 13.95 5.81 -4.94
N THR A 102 12.74 6.17 -4.50
CA THR A 102 11.85 7.08 -5.23
C THR A 102 11.46 8.28 -4.36
N PRO A 103 12.29 9.33 -4.28
CA PRO A 103 12.09 10.46 -3.36
C PRO A 103 10.73 11.19 -3.48
N GLY A 104 10.01 11.06 -4.58
CA GLY A 104 8.68 11.66 -4.75
C GLY A 104 7.49 10.71 -4.58
N LEU A 105 7.72 9.47 -4.15
CA LEU A 105 6.67 8.52 -3.81
C LEU A 105 6.84 8.12 -2.33
N PRO A 106 6.29 8.89 -1.38
CA PRO A 106 6.41 8.56 0.04
C PRO A 106 5.62 7.30 0.37
N HIS A 107 5.96 6.71 1.51
CA HIS A 107 5.23 5.59 2.10
C HIS A 107 4.79 5.94 3.52
N PRO A 108 3.52 5.70 3.91
CA PRO A 108 2.40 5.24 3.08
C PRO A 108 2.00 6.28 2.02
N GLY A 109 1.68 5.84 0.80
CA GLY A 109 1.39 6.73 -0.33
C GLY A 109 0.74 6.01 -1.49
N VAL A 110 1.09 6.39 -2.73
CA VAL A 110 0.41 5.89 -3.94
C VAL A 110 0.38 4.36 -4.05
N ALA A 111 1.47 3.69 -3.63
CA ALA A 111 1.55 2.24 -3.65
C ALA A 111 0.47 1.62 -2.74
N VAL A 112 0.28 2.18 -1.55
CA VAL A 112 -0.75 1.70 -0.63
C VAL A 112 -2.14 1.93 -1.21
N ALA A 113 -2.44 3.14 -1.70
CA ALA A 113 -3.77 3.44 -2.24
C ALA A 113 -4.14 2.59 -3.47
N LEU A 114 -3.19 2.32 -4.35
CA LEU A 114 -3.41 1.51 -5.56
C LEU A 114 -3.38 0.01 -5.31
N LEU A 115 -2.72 -0.47 -4.26
CA LEU A 115 -2.60 -1.91 -4.01
C LEU A 115 -3.55 -2.41 -2.92
N ALA A 116 -4.09 -1.52 -2.09
CA ALA A 116 -5.04 -1.87 -1.05
C ALA A 116 -6.25 -2.69 -1.54
N PRO A 117 -6.81 -2.48 -2.76
CA PRO A 117 -7.91 -3.31 -3.26
C PRO A 117 -7.59 -4.81 -3.41
N PHE A 118 -6.30 -5.18 -3.37
CA PHE A 118 -5.84 -6.56 -3.47
C PHE A 118 -5.55 -7.22 -2.11
N ILE A 119 -5.97 -6.59 -1.01
CA ILE A 119 -5.54 -6.94 0.35
C ILE A 119 -6.74 -6.93 1.28
N PRO A 120 -7.19 -8.10 1.75
CA PRO A 120 -8.27 -8.13 2.71
C PRO A 120 -7.78 -7.74 4.11
N ILE A 121 -8.72 -7.31 4.94
CA ILE A 121 -8.62 -7.33 6.39
C ILE A 121 -9.42 -8.53 6.85
N VAL A 122 -8.75 -9.55 7.39
CA VAL A 122 -9.39 -10.80 7.82
C VAL A 122 -9.23 -11.05 9.32
N GLU A 123 -9.81 -12.14 9.82
CA GLU A 123 -9.66 -12.52 11.23
C GLU A 123 -8.17 -12.66 11.59
N GLY A 124 -7.75 -11.97 12.66
CA GLY A 124 -6.37 -11.99 13.15
C GLY A 124 -5.46 -10.91 12.55
N ASP A 125 -5.90 -10.15 11.54
CA ASP A 125 -5.14 -9.00 11.06
C ASP A 125 -5.21 -7.80 12.03
N ASP A 126 -4.16 -6.97 12.00
CA ASP A 126 -4.18 -5.65 12.60
C ASP A 126 -4.97 -4.67 11.72
N ALA A 127 -6.29 -4.65 11.91
CA ALA A 127 -7.18 -3.74 11.20
C ALA A 127 -6.83 -2.26 11.47
N GLY A 128 -6.29 -1.95 12.65
CA GLY A 128 -5.86 -0.59 12.99
C GLY A 128 -4.72 -0.13 12.09
N MET A 129 -3.70 -0.98 11.90
CA MET A 129 -2.59 -0.73 10.98
C MET A 129 -3.07 -0.58 9.53
N ALA A 130 -3.96 -1.47 9.06
CA ALA A 130 -4.51 -1.40 7.70
C ALA A 130 -5.22 -0.08 7.41
N ILE A 131 -6.16 0.31 8.29
CA ILE A 131 -6.91 1.57 8.19
C ILE A 131 -5.96 2.75 8.24
N ALA A 132 -5.00 2.72 9.16
CA ALA A 132 -3.99 3.75 9.33
C ALA A 132 -3.19 3.98 8.02
N LEU A 133 -2.60 2.91 7.46
CA LEU A 133 -1.83 2.96 6.21
C LEU A 133 -2.65 3.58 5.07
N LEU A 134 -3.89 3.12 4.90
CA LEU A 134 -4.77 3.61 3.84
C LEU A 134 -5.14 5.09 4.03
N GLN A 135 -5.52 5.48 5.24
CA GLN A 135 -5.85 6.88 5.54
C GLN A 135 -4.65 7.81 5.28
N ALA A 136 -3.44 7.38 5.63
CA ALA A 136 -2.23 8.14 5.34
C ALA A 136 -1.99 8.27 3.82
N ALA A 137 -2.13 7.18 3.08
CA ALA A 137 -1.99 7.18 1.64
C ALA A 137 -3.00 8.10 0.94
N LEU A 138 -4.27 8.05 1.35
CA LEU A 138 -5.34 8.86 0.76
C LEU A 138 -5.21 10.34 1.09
N ARG A 139 -4.74 10.70 2.30
CA ARG A 139 -4.41 12.10 2.63
C ARG A 139 -3.32 12.64 1.71
N HIS A 140 -2.23 11.88 1.52
CA HIS A 140 -1.15 12.30 0.64
C HIS A 140 -1.63 12.52 -0.81
N ILE A 141 -2.52 11.66 -1.29
CA ILE A 141 -3.16 11.81 -2.61
C ILE A 141 -4.04 13.07 -2.66
N ALA A 142 -4.85 13.32 -1.62
CA ALA A 142 -5.72 14.48 -1.57
C ALA A 142 -4.91 15.79 -1.59
N GLU A 143 -3.81 15.86 -0.84
CA GLU A 143 -2.87 16.99 -0.85
C GLU A 143 -2.24 17.21 -2.23
N ALA A 144 -1.85 16.12 -2.91
CA ALA A 144 -1.28 16.21 -4.26
C ALA A 144 -2.31 16.66 -5.33
N ALA A 145 -3.58 16.32 -5.14
CA ALA A 145 -4.67 16.65 -6.06
C ALA A 145 -5.24 18.07 -5.86
N ASP A 146 -5.08 18.68 -4.69
CA ASP A 146 -5.47 20.08 -4.40
C ASP A 146 -4.37 20.83 -3.62
N PRO A 147 -3.20 21.09 -4.23
CA PRO A 147 -2.05 21.67 -3.53
C PRO A 147 -2.26 23.12 -3.08
N TYR A 148 -3.28 23.81 -3.60
CA TYR A 148 -3.58 25.21 -3.28
C TYR A 148 -4.84 25.36 -2.42
N GLY A 149 -5.51 24.26 -2.06
CA GLY A 149 -6.75 24.29 -1.27
C GLY A 149 -7.88 25.05 -1.97
N GLU A 150 -7.83 25.17 -3.30
CA GLU A 150 -8.78 25.95 -4.09
C GLU A 150 -10.20 25.39 -3.98
N PHE A 151 -10.32 24.09 -3.68
CA PHE A 151 -11.59 23.42 -3.47
C PHE A 151 -11.96 23.28 -1.99
N GLY A 152 -11.14 23.85 -1.09
CA GLY A 152 -11.34 23.86 0.35
C GLY A 152 -11.09 22.50 1.01
N THR A 153 -10.58 22.54 2.25
CA THR A 153 -10.36 21.36 3.10
C THR A 153 -11.61 20.49 3.22
N ALA A 154 -12.82 21.04 3.09
CA ALA A 154 -14.06 20.29 3.13
C ALA A 154 -14.34 19.43 1.88
N SER A 155 -13.90 19.81 0.67
CA SER A 155 -14.09 18.96 -0.53
C SER A 155 -12.97 17.93 -0.69
N ALA A 156 -11.76 18.24 -0.23
CA ALA A 156 -10.65 17.31 -0.09
C ALA A 156 -10.78 16.39 1.13
N ALA A 157 -11.50 16.77 2.20
CA ALA A 157 -11.81 15.90 3.34
C ALA A 157 -13.03 14.98 3.12
N GLY A 158 -14.00 15.40 2.29
CA GLY A 158 -15.20 14.60 2.02
C GLY A 158 -15.01 13.44 1.03
N LEU A 159 -14.00 13.52 0.16
CA LEU A 159 -13.65 12.45 -0.78
C LEU A 159 -12.99 11.26 -0.07
N PRO A 160 -11.91 11.44 0.74
CA PRO A 160 -11.27 10.38 1.49
C PRO A 160 -12.22 9.60 2.39
N ASP A 161 -13.15 10.24 3.10
CA ASP A 161 -14.03 9.52 4.03
C ASP A 161 -15.01 8.58 3.32
N ARG A 162 -15.60 9.02 2.20
CA ARG A 162 -16.45 8.14 1.38
C ARG A 162 -15.64 7.06 0.67
N TYR A 163 -14.43 7.37 0.18
CA TYR A 163 -13.55 6.37 -0.42
C TYR A 163 -13.06 5.34 0.59
N VAL A 164 -12.66 5.78 1.78
CA VAL A 164 -12.28 4.91 2.90
C VAL A 164 -13.48 4.04 3.27
N GLN A 165 -14.69 4.59 3.37
CA GLN A 165 -15.86 3.81 3.69
C GLN A 165 -16.17 2.76 2.61
N THR A 166 -16.24 3.14 1.33
CA THR A 166 -16.44 2.19 0.23
C THR A 166 -15.33 1.15 0.17
N PHE A 167 -14.08 1.55 0.39
CA PHE A 167 -12.94 0.64 0.45
C PHE A 167 -13.09 -0.37 1.60
N MET A 168 -13.42 0.11 2.80
CA MET A 168 -13.58 -0.72 3.98
C MET A 168 -14.74 -1.69 3.81
N GLU A 169 -15.83 -1.29 3.16
CA GLU A 169 -16.94 -2.19 2.81
C GLU A 169 -16.50 -3.36 1.89
N LEU A 170 -15.53 -3.13 1.02
CA LEU A 170 -15.01 -4.13 0.08
C LEU A 170 -13.92 -5.02 0.69
N CYS A 171 -13.03 -4.46 1.50
CA CYS A 171 -11.82 -5.13 1.94
C CYS A 171 -11.90 -5.64 3.39
N ASP A 172 -12.83 -5.15 4.22
CA ASP A 172 -13.08 -5.72 5.54
C ASP A 172 -13.91 -7.00 5.41
N LEU A 173 -13.22 -8.14 5.55
CA LEU A 173 -13.77 -9.49 5.41
C LEU A 173 -13.68 -10.26 6.73
N ARG A 174 -13.59 -9.57 7.86
CA ARG A 174 -13.51 -10.19 9.19
C ARG A 174 -14.78 -10.98 9.55
N ASP A 175 -15.90 -10.70 8.88
CA ASP A 175 -17.16 -11.42 9.02
C ASP A 175 -17.30 -12.62 8.05
N ALA A 176 -16.31 -12.86 7.19
CA ALA A 176 -16.36 -13.85 6.10
C ALA A 176 -15.70 -15.20 6.44
N ASP A 177 -15.34 -15.44 7.71
CA ASP A 177 -14.60 -16.63 8.17
C ASP A 177 -13.25 -16.85 7.45
N LEU A 178 -12.68 -15.79 6.87
CA LEU A 178 -11.38 -15.80 6.23
C LEU A 178 -10.27 -15.56 7.26
N TYR A 179 -9.12 -16.21 7.08
CA TYR A 179 -7.99 -16.05 7.97
C TYR A 179 -6.68 -16.48 7.30
N TRP A 180 -5.59 -15.81 7.67
CA TRP A 180 -4.26 -16.18 7.22
C TRP A 180 -3.71 -17.38 7.99
N ARG A 181 -3.09 -18.31 7.28
CA ARG A 181 -2.36 -19.44 7.84
C ARG A 181 -0.93 -19.46 7.32
N HIS A 182 -0.01 -19.93 8.15
CA HIS A 182 1.38 -20.08 7.78
C HIS A 182 1.72 -21.55 7.57
N ASP A 183 2.21 -21.86 6.37
CA ASP A 183 2.86 -23.12 6.03
C ASP A 183 4.40 -22.91 6.01
N PRO A 184 5.21 -23.83 6.57
CA PRO A 184 6.67 -23.67 6.59
C PRO A 184 7.32 -23.57 5.21
N ASP A 185 6.77 -24.29 4.23
CA ASP A 185 7.34 -24.39 2.88
C ASP A 185 6.81 -23.26 2.01
N ALA A 186 5.47 -23.15 1.91
CA ALA A 186 4.79 -22.16 1.07
C ALA A 186 4.71 -20.76 1.68
N GLY A 187 4.85 -20.62 3.00
CA GLY A 187 4.64 -19.34 3.70
C GLY A 187 3.16 -19.06 3.97
N TRP A 188 2.77 -17.79 3.93
CA TRP A 188 1.40 -17.39 4.25
C TRP A 188 0.43 -17.67 3.12
N TYR A 189 -0.71 -18.27 3.44
CA TYR A 189 -1.82 -18.53 2.52
C TYR A 189 -3.16 -18.18 3.17
N LEU A 190 -4.17 -17.90 2.35
CA LEU A 190 -5.51 -17.54 2.79
C LEU A 190 -6.41 -18.79 2.82
N ASP A 191 -7.13 -18.97 3.92
CA ASP A 191 -8.02 -20.10 4.16
C ASP A 191 -9.40 -19.59 4.63
N GLN A 192 -10.40 -20.47 4.59
CA GLN A 192 -11.77 -20.16 5.00
C GLN A 192 -12.34 -21.27 5.88
N LYS A 193 -12.85 -20.95 7.08
CA LYS A 193 -13.31 -21.97 8.05
C LYS A 193 -14.58 -22.66 7.59
N SER A 194 -15.51 -21.90 7.03
CA SER A 194 -16.80 -22.37 6.58
C SER A 194 -17.20 -21.67 5.29
N HIS A 195 -17.89 -22.36 4.39
CA HIS A 195 -18.54 -21.71 3.25
C HIS A 195 -19.77 -20.95 3.77
N GLY A 196 -19.57 -19.72 4.22
CA GLY A 196 -20.62 -18.78 4.59
C GLY A 196 -21.15 -18.00 3.37
N ASP A 197 -21.76 -16.84 3.63
CA ASP A 197 -22.38 -16.00 2.60
C ASP A 197 -21.37 -15.39 1.61
N ARG A 198 -20.08 -15.30 1.98
CA ARG A 198 -18.99 -14.84 1.12
C ARG A 198 -18.05 -15.98 0.78
N THR A 199 -17.81 -16.23 -0.50
CA THR A 199 -16.88 -17.27 -0.97
C THR A 199 -15.45 -16.73 -1.06
N LEU A 200 -14.46 -17.56 -0.70
CA LEU A 200 -13.04 -17.23 -0.86
C LEU A 200 -12.62 -17.14 -2.35
N TYR A 201 -12.45 -15.92 -2.84
CA TYR A 201 -11.91 -15.59 -4.17
C TYR A 201 -10.45 -15.13 -4.06
N SER A 202 -9.52 -16.09 -4.09
CA SER A 202 -8.09 -15.87 -3.97
C SER A 202 -7.31 -16.91 -4.76
N TYR A 203 -6.23 -16.48 -5.42
CA TYR A 203 -5.21 -17.41 -5.91
C TYR A 203 -4.29 -17.91 -4.80
N ARG A 204 -4.18 -17.20 -3.68
CA ARG A 204 -3.25 -17.51 -2.59
C ARG A 204 -3.80 -18.60 -1.65
N LYS A 205 -4.17 -19.73 -2.24
CA LYS A 205 -4.61 -20.94 -1.54
C LYS A 205 -3.52 -21.98 -1.63
N LEU A 206 -3.28 -22.75 -0.57
CA LEU A 206 -2.26 -23.81 -0.59
C LEU A 206 -2.55 -24.88 -1.66
N SER A 207 -3.83 -25.09 -2.02
CA SER A 207 -4.23 -25.99 -3.09
C SER A 207 -3.99 -25.45 -4.51
N ASN A 208 -3.71 -24.15 -4.65
CA ASN A 208 -3.43 -23.55 -5.95
C ASN A 208 -1.93 -23.58 -6.23
N LEU A 209 -1.50 -24.54 -7.04
CA LEU A 209 -0.09 -24.75 -7.36
C LEU A 209 0.48 -23.68 -8.31
N ASP A 210 -0.38 -22.91 -8.98
CA ASP A 210 0.03 -21.84 -9.89
C ASP A 210 0.38 -20.54 -9.15
N PHE A 211 0.07 -20.44 -7.85
CA PHE A 211 0.44 -19.27 -7.06
C PHE A 211 1.95 -19.30 -6.75
N PRO A 212 2.69 -18.20 -7.01
CA PRO A 212 4.14 -18.15 -6.90
C PRO A 212 4.61 -17.97 -5.44
N PHE A 213 4.35 -18.96 -4.58
CA PHE A 213 4.67 -18.93 -3.15
C PHE A 213 6.17 -18.76 -2.89
N ALA A 214 7.01 -19.46 -3.65
CA ALA A 214 8.46 -19.43 -3.46
C ALA A 214 9.03 -18.05 -3.81
N GLU A 215 8.57 -17.48 -4.91
CA GLU A 215 8.98 -16.18 -5.42
C GLU A 215 8.49 -15.05 -4.52
N LEU A 216 7.25 -15.13 -4.00
CA LEU A 216 6.75 -14.13 -3.05
C LEU A 216 7.54 -14.17 -1.74
N LYS A 217 7.84 -15.36 -1.22
CA LYS A 217 8.69 -15.55 -0.03
C LYS A 217 10.10 -15.00 -0.25
N ALA A 218 10.68 -15.22 -1.43
CA ALA A 218 11.97 -14.66 -1.80
C ALA A 218 11.92 -13.12 -1.88
N CYS A 219 10.90 -12.55 -2.53
CA CYS A 219 10.64 -11.11 -2.60
C CYS A 219 10.56 -10.48 -1.20
N GLU A 220 9.80 -11.07 -0.28
CA GLU A 220 9.73 -10.59 1.10
C GLU A 220 11.09 -10.65 1.81
N ALA A 221 11.84 -11.75 1.64
CA ALA A 221 13.14 -11.91 2.26
C ALA A 221 14.14 -10.86 1.74
N ARG A 222 14.10 -10.55 0.44
CA ARG A 222 14.88 -9.49 -0.19
C ARG A 222 14.50 -8.11 0.35
N ALA A 223 13.21 -7.83 0.47
CA ALA A 223 12.71 -6.57 1.03
C ALA A 223 13.17 -6.36 2.47
N ARG A 224 13.04 -7.38 3.34
CA ARG A 224 13.54 -7.31 4.72
C ARG A 224 15.03 -7.07 4.78
N ARG A 225 15.81 -7.79 3.97
CA ARG A 225 17.27 -7.62 3.91
C ARG A 225 17.63 -6.21 3.46
N ARG A 226 17.00 -5.71 2.39
CA ARG A 226 17.24 -4.37 1.87
C ARG A 226 17.03 -3.29 2.92
N LEU A 227 15.90 -3.33 3.65
CA LEU A 227 15.63 -2.35 4.69
C LEU A 227 16.57 -2.51 5.89
N ALA A 228 17.03 -3.72 6.19
CA ALA A 228 18.02 -3.96 7.25
C ALA A 228 19.43 -3.47 6.87
N ASP A 229 19.80 -3.60 5.60
CA ASP A 229 21.07 -3.15 5.03
C ASP A 229 21.06 -1.66 4.65
N ALA A 230 19.91 -0.99 4.78
CA ALA A 230 19.79 0.44 4.55
C ALA A 230 20.83 1.18 5.41
N PRO A 231 21.62 2.11 4.81
CA PRO A 231 22.67 2.81 5.53
C PRO A 231 22.12 3.41 6.81
N ASP A 232 22.79 3.15 7.94
CA ASP A 232 22.40 3.78 9.19
C ASP A 232 22.65 5.27 9.06
N PRO A 233 21.61 6.10 8.95
CA PRO A 233 21.84 7.50 8.67
C PRO A 233 22.50 8.12 9.90
N ALA A 234 23.43 9.05 9.69
CA ALA A 234 24.14 9.71 10.79
C ALA A 234 23.19 10.39 11.79
N TRP A 235 21.97 10.70 11.36
CA TRP A 235 20.91 11.26 12.20
C TRP A 235 20.18 10.25 13.10
N ARG A 236 20.38 8.93 12.95
CA ARG A 236 19.80 7.87 13.80
C ARG A 236 20.56 7.74 15.13
N THR A 237 20.56 8.81 15.90
CA THR A 237 21.20 8.86 17.23
C THR A 237 20.40 8.03 18.26
N PRO A 238 21.01 7.64 19.40
CA PRO A 238 20.30 6.94 20.47
C PRO A 238 19.03 7.67 20.97
N ASP A 239 19.05 9.00 20.99
CA ASP A 239 17.89 9.82 21.37
C ASP A 239 16.75 9.69 20.35
N VAL A 240 17.08 9.72 19.05
CA VAL A 240 16.12 9.49 17.96
C VAL A 240 15.54 8.08 18.04
N VAL A 241 16.38 7.06 18.22
CA VAL A 241 15.94 5.66 18.35
C VAL A 241 15.01 5.46 19.55
N LYS A 242 15.34 6.07 20.69
CA LYS A 242 14.51 5.99 21.89
C LYS A 242 13.14 6.64 21.67
N LEU A 243 13.11 7.87 21.16
CA LEU A 243 11.86 8.59 20.89
C LEU A 243 10.98 7.84 19.87
N LEU A 244 11.58 7.28 18.83
CA LEU A 244 10.89 6.37 17.90
C LEU A 244 10.29 5.18 18.64
N GLY A 245 11.10 4.46 19.42
CA GLY A 245 10.64 3.28 20.16
C GLY A 245 9.49 3.58 21.12
N ASP A 246 9.55 4.72 21.81
CA ASP A 246 8.48 5.18 22.71
C ASP A 246 7.19 5.49 21.93
N ILE A 247 7.27 6.19 20.78
CA ILE A 247 6.12 6.47 19.91
C ILE A 247 5.53 5.16 19.35
N THR A 248 6.37 4.24 18.85
CA THR A 248 5.91 2.96 18.30
C THR A 248 5.24 2.09 19.37
N ALA A 249 5.80 2.03 20.58
CA ALA A 249 5.28 1.18 21.65
C ALA A 249 3.97 1.71 22.25
N THR A 250 3.80 3.04 22.31
CA THR A 250 2.65 3.67 22.96
C THR A 250 1.58 4.12 21.97
N GLY A 251 1.94 4.32 20.71
CA GLY A 251 1.10 5.01 19.72
C GLY A 251 0.91 6.50 19.99
N ASP A 252 1.60 7.08 20.98
CA ASP A 252 1.43 8.48 21.39
C ASP A 252 2.17 9.44 20.44
N LEU A 253 1.40 10.07 19.54
CA LEU A 253 1.89 11.05 18.58
C LEU A 253 2.20 12.43 19.21
N SER A 254 1.92 12.65 20.50
CA SER A 254 2.29 13.92 21.16
C SER A 254 3.82 14.10 21.24
N ALA A 255 4.58 13.00 21.23
CA ALA A 255 6.05 13.02 21.26
C ALA A 255 6.69 13.33 19.90
N THR A 256 5.92 13.39 18.80
CA THR A 256 6.49 13.51 17.45
C THR A 256 7.19 14.86 17.19
N GLY A 257 6.75 15.94 17.85
CA GLY A 257 7.46 17.23 17.81
C GLY A 257 8.86 17.16 18.45
N SER A 258 9.01 16.32 19.47
CA SER A 258 10.30 16.05 20.11
C SER A 258 11.19 15.20 19.22
N LEU A 259 10.62 14.20 18.53
CA LEU A 259 11.32 13.41 17.51
C LEU A 259 11.81 14.28 16.34
N LEU A 260 10.96 15.16 15.80
CA LEU A 260 11.32 16.10 14.73
C LEU A 260 12.48 17.01 15.14
N THR A 261 12.45 17.51 16.38
CA THR A 261 13.53 18.34 16.94
C THR A 261 14.84 17.54 17.07
N ALA A 262 14.76 16.30 17.56
CA ALA A 262 15.92 15.42 17.69
C ALA A 262 16.55 15.09 16.33
N LEU A 263 15.73 14.78 15.31
CA LEU A 263 16.20 14.52 13.95
C LEU A 263 16.91 15.73 13.32
N ARG A 264 16.32 16.93 13.44
CA ARG A 264 16.97 18.16 12.95
C ARG A 264 18.29 18.43 13.65
N LYS A 265 18.34 18.25 14.98
CA LYS A 265 19.57 18.40 15.77
C LYS A 265 20.64 17.36 15.36
N ALA A 266 20.22 16.16 14.99
CA ALA A 266 21.09 15.10 14.52
C ALA A 266 21.52 15.27 13.04
N GLY A 267 21.11 16.35 12.38
CA GLY A 267 21.49 16.67 11.01
C GLY A 267 20.65 15.98 9.94
N CYS A 268 19.44 15.51 10.27
CA CYS A 268 18.50 15.02 9.27
C CYS A 268 18.00 16.18 8.41
N ASP A 269 18.29 16.12 7.11
CA ASP A 269 17.85 17.04 6.07
C ASP A 269 16.90 16.37 5.06
N ASN A 270 16.55 15.10 5.28
CA ASN A 270 15.65 14.35 4.41
C ASN A 270 14.23 14.93 4.49
N ALA A 271 13.83 15.66 3.45
CA ALA A 271 12.54 16.34 3.38
C ALA A 271 11.34 15.39 3.56
N THR A 272 11.42 14.16 3.05
CA THR A 272 10.36 13.15 3.19
C THR A 272 10.19 12.72 4.64
N VAL A 273 11.29 12.43 5.34
CA VAL A 273 11.28 12.06 6.77
C VAL A 273 10.77 13.23 7.62
N LEU A 274 11.25 14.44 7.36
CA LEU A 274 10.83 15.62 8.12
C LEU A 274 9.36 16.00 7.88
N ALA A 275 8.86 15.83 6.65
CA ALA A 275 7.46 16.09 6.32
C ALA A 275 6.52 15.06 6.96
N ALA A 276 6.88 13.78 6.92
CA ALA A 276 6.10 12.71 7.55
C ALA A 276 5.88 12.91 9.06
N LEU A 277 6.82 13.59 9.72
CA LEU A 277 6.81 13.87 11.16
C LEU A 277 6.26 15.25 11.53
N ALA A 278 6.03 16.13 10.55
CA ALA A 278 5.50 17.47 10.80
C ALA A 278 4.01 17.42 11.15
N GLU A 279 3.25 16.54 10.48
CA GLU A 279 1.83 16.29 10.73
C GLU A 279 1.55 14.77 10.72
N PRO A 280 2.11 14.04 11.70
CA PRO A 280 1.97 12.60 11.77
C PRO A 280 0.55 12.27 12.18
N VAL A 281 -0.11 11.43 11.39
CA VAL A 281 -1.48 11.02 11.68
C VAL A 281 -1.51 9.62 12.29
N ILE A 282 -0.45 8.83 12.11
CA ILE A 282 -0.33 7.45 12.60
C ILE A 282 1.12 7.11 12.99
N PRO A 283 1.37 6.21 13.96
CA PRO A 283 2.72 5.86 14.40
C PRO A 283 3.63 5.27 13.31
N VAL A 284 3.07 4.53 12.35
CA VAL A 284 3.85 3.91 11.26
C VAL A 284 4.46 4.93 10.29
N GLN A 285 3.93 6.17 10.22
CA GLN A 285 4.57 7.26 9.46
C GLN A 285 5.87 7.74 10.12
N ALA A 286 6.07 7.44 11.41
CA ALA A 286 7.26 7.80 12.15
C ALA A 286 8.33 6.69 12.18
N CYS A 287 8.06 5.50 11.64
CA CYS A 287 8.87 4.26 11.77
C CYS A 287 9.51 3.80 10.45
#